data_AF-A0A7V9V8Y6-F1
#
_entry.id   AF-A0A7V9V8Y6-F1
#
_cell.length_a   1.000
_cell.length_b   1.000
_cell.length_c   1.000
_cell.angle_alpha   90.00
_cell.angle_beta   90.00
_cell.angle_gamma   90.00
#
_symmetry.space_group_name_H-M   'P 1'
#
loop_
_entity.id
_entity.type
_entity.pdbx_description
1 polymer ?
#
loop_
_entity_poly.entity_id
_entity_poly.type
_entity_poly.pdbx_seq_one_letter_code
_entity_poly.pdbx_strand_id
1 'polypeptide(L)'
;MAELDQWAGSPTLLQQLEVTGFEGAGAGSYSTAFVDYLLSNRVSFELHNLQFEELGLELAEEDLSAIRTGLFADPAATAAVFDELGDGYEEELVADVARQVAVSDAMGEDYPAWQAEAFTRTDIEINPRFGSWDSQVGQVAAPLGPRRAPGSEALVEPGPGG
;
A
#
# COMPACT_ATOMS: atom_id res chain seq x y z
N MET A 1 8.95 1.75 7.69
CA MET A 1 10.19 2.13 6.98
C MET A 1 10.78 0.90 6.32
N ALA A 2 10.88 -0.24 7.00
CA ALA A 2 11.27 -1.51 6.39
C ALA A 2 10.53 -1.82 5.08
N GLU A 3 9.19 -1.77 5.05
CA GLU A 3 8.41 -2.11 3.84
C GLU A 3 8.66 -1.19 2.62
N LEU A 4 8.84 0.12 2.82
CA LEU A 4 9.23 1.04 1.74
C LEU A 4 10.58 0.64 1.14
N ASP A 5 11.52 0.26 2.00
CA ASP A 5 12.85 -0.18 1.57
C ASP A 5 12.77 -1.52 0.81
N GLN A 6 11.87 -2.43 1.21
CA GLN A 6 11.63 -3.70 0.49
C GLN A 6 11.10 -3.45 -0.93
N TRP A 7 10.06 -2.62 -1.06
CA TRP A 7 9.47 -2.32 -2.36
C TRP A 7 10.42 -1.55 -3.27
N ALA A 8 11.10 -0.53 -2.71
CA ALA A 8 12.10 0.22 -3.46
C ALA A 8 13.32 -0.63 -3.83
N GLY A 9 13.60 -1.68 -3.06
CA GLY A 9 14.68 -2.64 -3.28
C GLY A 9 14.39 -3.69 -4.35
N SER A 10 13.14 -3.81 -4.83
CA SER A 10 12.74 -4.76 -5.88
C SER A 10 12.37 -4.04 -7.19
N PRO A 11 13.34 -3.85 -8.11
CA PRO A 11 13.07 -3.32 -9.44
C PRO A 11 12.03 -4.13 -10.21
N THR A 12 12.03 -5.46 -10.04
CA THR A 12 11.08 -6.33 -10.73
C THR A 12 9.66 -6.08 -10.22
N LEU A 13 9.45 -5.93 -8.91
CA LEU A 13 8.14 -5.62 -8.33
C LEU A 13 7.62 -4.27 -8.84
N LEU A 14 8.46 -3.23 -8.79
CA LEU A 14 8.10 -1.90 -9.28
C LEU A 14 7.74 -1.93 -10.77
N GLN A 15 8.45 -2.72 -11.58
CA GLN A 15 8.14 -2.89 -12.99
C GLN A 15 6.81 -3.61 -13.22
N GLN A 16 6.56 -4.74 -12.53
CA GLN A 16 5.32 -5.52 -12.67
C GLN A 16 4.09 -4.72 -12.25
N LEU A 17 4.24 -3.83 -11.27
CA LEU A 17 3.18 -2.96 -10.77
C LEU A 17 3.13 -1.59 -11.48
N GLU A 18 3.98 -1.38 -12.49
CA GLU A 18 4.10 -0.13 -13.24
C GLU A 18 4.32 1.12 -12.35
N VAL A 19 4.96 0.94 -11.19
CA VAL A 19 5.25 2.01 -10.24
C VAL A 19 6.44 2.81 -10.73
N THR A 20 6.21 4.09 -11.02
CA THR A 20 7.25 5.03 -11.49
C THR A 20 7.38 6.23 -10.55
N GLY A 21 8.56 6.87 -10.55
CA GLY A 21 8.78 8.08 -9.74
C GLY A 21 8.76 7.83 -8.24
N PHE A 22 9.26 6.68 -7.78
CA PHE A 22 9.31 6.34 -6.36
C PHE A 22 10.35 7.12 -5.55
N GLU A 23 11.36 7.69 -6.22
CA GLU A 23 12.37 8.54 -5.60
C GLU A 23 11.81 9.95 -5.30
N GLY A 24 12.12 10.45 -4.10
CA GLY A 24 11.78 11.81 -3.67
C GLY A 24 12.83 12.84 -4.07
N ALA A 25 12.56 14.11 -3.74
CA ALA A 25 13.44 15.23 -4.09
C ALA A 25 14.78 15.23 -3.31
N GLY A 26 14.85 14.55 -2.16
CA GLY A 26 16.06 14.38 -1.37
C GLY A 26 16.77 13.06 -1.67
N ALA A 27 18.10 13.05 -1.59
CA ALA A 27 18.86 11.80 -1.71
C ALA A 27 18.43 10.80 -0.62
N GLY A 28 18.10 9.57 -1.04
CA GLY A 28 17.61 8.52 -0.15
C GLY A 28 16.20 8.78 0.42
N SER A 29 15.43 9.67 -0.20
CA SER A 29 14.03 9.91 0.14
C SER A 29 13.08 9.24 -0.86
N TYR A 30 11.87 8.92 -0.42
CA TYR A 30 10.79 8.44 -1.26
C TYR A 30 9.84 9.58 -1.65
N SER A 31 9.24 9.48 -2.83
CA SER A 31 8.20 10.41 -3.26
C SER A 31 6.94 10.22 -2.42
N THR A 32 6.16 11.28 -2.23
CA THR A 32 4.88 11.20 -1.51
C THR A 32 3.92 10.24 -2.22
N ALA A 33 3.87 10.29 -3.55
CA ALA A 33 3.02 9.41 -4.34
C ALA A 33 3.33 7.92 -4.10
N PHE A 34 4.61 7.55 -3.98
CA PHE A 34 5.00 6.18 -3.67
C PHE A 34 4.62 5.76 -2.25
N VAL A 35 4.83 6.65 -1.28
CA VAL A 35 4.41 6.42 0.10
C VAL A 35 2.89 6.26 0.20
N ASP A 36 2.13 7.12 -0.48
CA ASP A 36 0.66 7.08 -0.52
C ASP A 36 0.17 5.78 -1.15
N TYR A 37 0.79 5.35 -2.25
CA TYR A 37 0.50 4.08 -2.92
C TYR A 37 0.77 2.88 -2.02
N LEU A 38 1.93 2.84 -1.35
CA LEU A 38 2.27 1.74 -0.43
C LEU A 38 1.30 1.69 0.76
N LEU A 39 1.01 2.85 1.37
CA LEU A 39 0.05 2.91 2.48
C LEU A 39 -1.35 2.46 2.06
N SER A 40 -1.77 2.81 0.84
CA SER A 40 -3.07 2.36 0.30
C SER A 40 -3.11 0.84 0.11
N ASN A 41 -2.03 0.24 -0.39
CA ASN A 41 -1.90 -1.23 -0.47
C ASN A 41 -1.93 -1.87 0.92
N ARG A 42 -1.22 -1.31 1.90
CA ARG A 42 -1.21 -1.83 3.26
C ARG A 42 -2.60 -1.78 3.90
N VAL A 43 -3.34 -0.67 3.72
CA VAL A 43 -4.74 -0.58 4.17
C VAL A 43 -5.59 -1.66 3.51
N SER A 44 -5.42 -1.88 2.20
CA SER A 44 -6.12 -2.97 1.51
C SER A 44 -5.83 -4.32 2.16
N PHE A 45 -4.56 -4.68 2.41
CA PHE A 45 -4.22 -5.95 3.06
C PHE A 45 -4.81 -6.07 4.47
N GLU A 46 -4.79 -5.02 5.27
CA GLU A 46 -5.39 -5.03 6.62
C GLU A 46 -6.91 -5.24 6.57
N LEU A 47 -7.62 -4.62 5.61
CA LEU A 47 -9.05 -4.84 5.43
C LEU A 47 -9.36 -6.28 5.01
N HIS A 48 -8.55 -6.87 4.14
CA HIS A 48 -8.70 -8.29 3.80
C HIS A 48 -8.37 -9.19 4.99
N ASN A 49 -7.38 -8.85 5.82
CA ASN A 49 -7.09 -9.61 7.03
C ASN A 49 -8.28 -9.59 8.01
N LEU A 50 -8.88 -8.42 8.24
CA LEU A 50 -10.07 -8.30 9.09
C LEU A 50 -11.24 -9.14 8.56
N GLN A 51 -11.50 -9.09 7.25
CA GLN A 51 -12.57 -9.88 6.64
C GLN A 51 -12.26 -11.38 6.64
N PHE A 52 -11.01 -11.75 6.43
CA PHE A 52 -10.53 -13.12 6.49
C PHE A 52 -10.78 -13.72 7.89
N GLU A 53 -10.47 -12.97 8.94
CA GLU A 53 -10.77 -13.33 10.33
C GLU A 53 -12.28 -13.39 10.60
N GLU A 54 -13.06 -12.43 10.10
CA GLU A 54 -14.52 -12.39 10.26
C GLU A 54 -15.22 -13.60 9.61
N LEU A 55 -14.75 -14.01 8.43
CA LEU A 55 -15.23 -15.20 7.73
C LEU A 55 -14.74 -16.50 8.39
N GLY A 56 -13.81 -16.42 9.35
CA GLY A 56 -13.22 -17.59 10.00
C GLY A 56 -12.42 -18.47 9.05
N LEU A 57 -11.75 -17.86 8.07
CA LEU A 57 -10.91 -18.56 7.11
C LEU A 57 -9.56 -18.93 7.72
N GLU A 58 -8.93 -19.96 7.17
CA GLU A 58 -7.57 -20.39 7.52
C GLU A 58 -6.76 -20.56 6.24
N LEU A 59 -5.48 -20.16 6.26
CA LEU A 59 -4.59 -20.33 5.11
C LEU A 59 -4.02 -21.75 5.14
N ALA A 60 -4.19 -22.49 4.04
CA ALA A 60 -3.48 -23.73 3.85
C ALA A 60 -2.07 -23.46 3.28
N GLU A 61 -1.14 -24.40 3.51
CA GLU A 61 0.20 -24.33 2.89
C GLU A 61 0.13 -24.33 1.36
N GLU A 62 -0.92 -24.95 0.80
CA GLU A 62 -1.18 -25.00 -0.64
C GLU A 62 -1.47 -23.60 -1.19
N ASP A 63 -2.22 -22.76 -0.46
CA ASP A 63 -2.52 -21.38 -0.85
C ASP A 63 -1.24 -20.53 -0.85
N LEU A 64 -0.44 -20.66 0.21
CA LEU A 64 0.85 -19.98 0.33
C LEU A 64 1.80 -20.40 -0.80
N SER A 65 1.88 -21.70 -1.11
CA SER A 65 2.70 -22.23 -2.20
C SER A 65 2.23 -21.76 -3.57
N ALA A 66 0.91 -21.61 -3.77
CA ALA A 66 0.37 -21.08 -5.01
C ALA A 66 0.82 -19.63 -5.24
N ILE A 67 0.76 -18.78 -4.20
CA ILE A 67 1.25 -17.40 -4.29
C ILE A 67 2.77 -17.34 -4.51
N ARG A 68 3.56 -18.16 -3.80
CA ARG A 68 5.03 -18.21 -3.97
C ARG A 68 5.47 -18.54 -5.40
N THR A 69 4.64 -19.22 -6.16
CA THR A 69 4.98 -19.68 -7.52
C THR A 69 4.20 -18.95 -8.62
N GLY A 70 3.19 -18.16 -8.25
CA GLY A 70 2.24 -17.55 -9.17
C GLY A 70 1.77 -16.15 -8.78
N LEU A 71 2.54 -15.41 -7.98
CA LEU A 71 2.24 -14.01 -7.62
C LEU A 71 1.97 -13.16 -8.87
N PHE A 72 2.76 -13.36 -9.92
CA PHE A 72 2.56 -12.77 -11.23
C PHE A 72 2.30 -13.85 -12.29
N ALA A 73 1.68 -13.43 -13.40
CA ALA A 73 1.44 -14.31 -14.55
C ALA A 73 2.73 -14.90 -15.15
N ASP A 74 3.87 -14.21 -14.99
CA ASP A 74 5.20 -14.72 -15.34
C ASP A 74 5.88 -15.35 -14.10
N PRO A 75 6.11 -16.67 -14.08
CA PRO A 75 6.82 -17.33 -12.98
C PRO A 75 8.25 -16.83 -12.78
N ALA A 76 8.94 -16.41 -13.84
CA ALA A 76 10.30 -15.88 -13.73
C ALA A 76 10.31 -14.52 -13.03
N ALA A 77 9.31 -13.68 -13.31
CA ALA A 77 9.12 -12.41 -12.59
C ALA A 77 8.78 -12.66 -11.12
N THR A 78 7.92 -13.63 -10.83
CA THR A 78 7.60 -14.03 -9.44
C THR A 78 8.85 -14.42 -8.67
N ALA A 79 9.67 -15.32 -9.21
CA ALA A 79 10.92 -15.74 -8.58
C ALA A 79 11.88 -14.57 -8.37
N ALA A 80 12.05 -13.71 -9.38
CA ALA A 80 12.93 -12.54 -9.29
C ALA A 80 12.46 -11.53 -8.23
N VAL A 81 11.15 -11.31 -8.07
CA VAL A 81 10.64 -10.47 -6.98
C VAL A 81 11.03 -11.04 -5.63
N PHE A 82 10.79 -12.34 -5.40
CA PHE A 82 11.13 -12.93 -4.09
C PHE A 82 12.63 -12.98 -3.82
N ASP A 83 13.48 -13.15 -4.85
CA ASP A 83 14.94 -13.02 -4.71
C ASP A 83 15.40 -11.59 -4.38
N GLU A 84 14.62 -10.57 -4.77
CA GLU A 84 14.93 -9.15 -4.53
C GLU A 84 14.40 -8.63 -3.19
N LEU A 85 13.33 -9.24 -2.67
CA LEU A 85 12.77 -8.90 -1.37
C LEU A 85 13.67 -9.44 -0.24
N GLY A 86 13.77 -8.69 0.83
CA GLY A 86 14.55 -9.08 2.00
C GLY A 86 13.92 -10.20 2.80
N ASP A 87 14.77 -10.97 3.48
CA ASP A 87 14.41 -12.10 4.34
C ASP A 87 13.22 -11.77 5.26
N GLY A 88 12.16 -12.56 5.16
CA GLY A 88 10.94 -12.44 5.98
C GLY A 88 9.83 -11.57 5.37
N TYR A 89 10.15 -10.58 4.53
CA TYR A 89 9.10 -9.79 3.88
C TYR A 89 8.36 -10.58 2.80
N GLU A 90 9.05 -11.51 2.12
CA GLU A 90 8.40 -12.49 1.24
C GLU A 90 7.25 -13.21 1.95
N GLU A 91 7.49 -13.73 3.16
CA GLU A 91 6.49 -14.50 3.89
C GLU A 91 5.27 -13.64 4.26
N GLU A 92 5.50 -12.39 4.66
CA GLU A 92 4.44 -11.43 4.93
C GLU A 92 3.62 -11.13 3.66
N LEU A 93 4.28 -10.80 2.55
CA LEU A 93 3.61 -10.49 1.27
C LEU A 93 2.82 -11.69 0.75
N VAL A 94 3.39 -12.89 0.82
CA VAL A 94 2.72 -14.13 0.42
C VAL A 94 1.46 -14.35 1.23
N ALA A 95 1.52 -14.17 2.56
CA ALA A 95 0.36 -14.34 3.43
C ALA A 95 -0.71 -13.27 3.18
N ASP A 96 -0.31 -12.02 2.95
CA ASP A 96 -1.21 -10.91 2.63
C ASP A 96 -1.99 -11.14 1.33
N VAL A 97 -1.28 -11.52 0.27
CA VAL A 97 -1.91 -11.84 -1.03
C VAL A 97 -2.77 -13.09 -0.93
N ALA A 98 -2.33 -14.12 -0.19
CA ALA A 98 -3.12 -15.34 0.00
C ALA A 98 -4.44 -15.05 0.74
N ARG A 99 -4.44 -14.20 1.78
CA ARG A 99 -5.68 -13.76 2.45
C ARG A 99 -6.60 -13.01 1.50
N GLN A 100 -6.06 -12.10 0.69
CA GLN A 100 -6.86 -11.36 -0.29
C GLN A 100 -7.54 -12.30 -1.29
N VAL A 101 -6.81 -13.28 -1.83
CA VAL A 101 -7.36 -14.30 -2.73
C VAL A 101 -8.43 -15.13 -2.02
N ALA A 102 -8.17 -15.62 -0.81
CA ALA A 102 -9.12 -16.42 -0.05
C ALA A 102 -10.41 -15.67 0.27
N VAL A 103 -10.34 -14.38 0.62
CA VAL A 103 -11.52 -13.52 0.81
C VAL A 103 -12.28 -13.34 -0.50
N SER A 104 -11.58 -13.02 -1.60
CA SER A 104 -12.19 -12.88 -2.92
C SER A 104 -12.93 -14.15 -3.35
N ASP A 105 -12.31 -15.33 -3.17
CA ASP A 105 -12.89 -16.61 -3.54
C ASP A 105 -14.08 -16.99 -2.65
N ALA A 106 -13.99 -16.75 -1.34
CA ALA A 106 -15.08 -17.03 -0.41
C ALA A 106 -16.31 -16.17 -0.66
N MET A 107 -16.11 -14.91 -1.06
CA MET A 107 -17.20 -13.96 -1.33
C MET A 107 -17.75 -14.04 -2.75
N GLY A 108 -16.94 -14.47 -3.72
CA GLY A 108 -17.34 -14.61 -5.12
C GLY A 108 -17.90 -13.31 -5.70
N GLU A 109 -19.16 -13.33 -6.13
CA GLU A 109 -19.81 -12.17 -6.77
C GLU A 109 -20.03 -10.99 -5.81
N ASP A 110 -20.06 -11.23 -4.49
CA ASP A 110 -20.26 -10.18 -3.48
C ASP A 110 -18.97 -9.42 -3.16
N TYR A 111 -17.81 -9.92 -3.58
CA TYR A 111 -16.50 -9.34 -3.26
C TYR A 111 -16.37 -7.86 -3.69
N PRO A 112 -16.74 -7.43 -4.91
CA PRO A 112 -16.60 -6.02 -5.29
C PRO A 112 -17.47 -5.07 -4.47
N ALA A 113 -18.66 -5.52 -4.06
CA ALA A 113 -19.57 -4.73 -3.24
C ALA A 113 -19.03 -4.59 -1.82
N TRP A 114 -18.54 -5.69 -1.24
CA TRP A 114 -17.86 -5.67 0.05
C TRP A 114 -16.62 -4.78 0.03
N GLN A 115 -15.77 -4.90 -0.99
CA GLN A 115 -14.54 -4.11 -1.08
C GLN A 115 -14.86 -2.61 -1.06
N ALA A 116 -15.85 -2.16 -1.85
CA ALA A 116 -16.30 -0.77 -1.84
C ALA A 116 -16.87 -0.34 -0.47
N GLU A 117 -17.58 -1.23 0.22
CA GLU A 117 -18.11 -0.97 1.55
C GLU A 117 -17.01 -0.91 2.62
N ALA A 118 -16.05 -1.84 2.60
CA ALA A 118 -14.95 -1.93 3.55
C ALA A 118 -14.11 -0.64 3.55
N PHE A 119 -13.77 -0.12 2.37
CA PHE A 119 -13.02 1.13 2.24
C PHE A 119 -13.79 2.39 2.69
N THR A 120 -15.12 2.33 2.73
CA THR A 120 -15.98 3.48 3.09
C THR A 120 -16.48 3.48 4.51
N ARG A 121 -16.68 2.30 5.11
CA ARG A 121 -17.30 2.17 6.43
C ARG A 121 -16.32 1.86 7.55
N THR A 122 -15.13 1.37 7.22
CA THR A 122 -14.09 1.12 8.22
C THR A 122 -13.47 2.44 8.65
N ASP A 123 -13.26 2.59 9.96
CA ASP A 123 -12.56 3.74 10.52
C ASP A 123 -11.05 3.58 10.28
N ILE A 124 -10.54 4.24 9.23
CA ILE A 124 -9.15 4.14 8.79
C ILE A 124 -8.40 5.40 9.20
N GLU A 125 -7.55 5.26 10.22
CA GLU A 125 -6.68 6.34 10.68
C GLU A 125 -5.29 6.24 10.04
N ILE A 126 -4.95 7.22 9.20
CA ILE A 126 -3.59 7.38 8.67
C ILE A 126 -2.84 8.40 9.52
N ASN A 127 -1.57 8.13 9.82
CA ASN A 127 -0.74 9.10 10.52
C ASN A 127 -0.77 10.43 9.73
N PRO A 128 -1.18 11.57 10.35
CA PRO A 128 -1.36 12.83 9.62
C PRO A 128 -0.11 13.34 8.90
N ARG A 129 1.07 12.80 9.23
CA ARG A 129 2.33 13.14 8.54
C ARG A 129 2.38 12.66 7.10
N PHE A 130 1.62 11.61 6.79
CA PHE A 130 1.55 10.98 5.48
C PHE A 130 0.27 11.31 4.73
N GLY A 131 -0.76 11.82 5.41
CA GLY A 131 -1.99 12.24 4.76
C GLY A 131 -3.22 11.84 5.55
N SER A 132 -4.32 11.69 4.83
CA SER A 132 -5.60 11.21 5.33
C SER A 132 -6.17 10.16 4.38
N TRP A 133 -6.96 9.22 4.91
CA TRP A 133 -7.69 8.28 4.07
C TRP A 133 -8.78 8.99 3.25
N ASP A 134 -8.79 8.79 1.93
CA ASP A 134 -9.89 9.17 1.04
C ASP A 134 -10.69 7.91 0.68
N SER A 135 -11.82 7.74 1.37
CA SER A 135 -12.69 6.59 1.19
C SER A 135 -13.44 6.58 -0.14
N GLN A 136 -13.53 7.70 -0.85
CA GLN A 136 -14.25 7.74 -2.13
C GLN A 136 -13.46 7.03 -3.24
N VAL A 137 -12.14 7.10 -3.16
CA VAL A 137 -11.23 6.51 -4.15
C VAL A 137 -10.42 5.34 -3.59
N GLY A 138 -10.54 5.05 -2.29
CA GLY A 138 -9.86 3.93 -1.63
C GLY A 138 -8.35 4.13 -1.55
N GLN A 139 -7.90 5.37 -1.29
CA GLN A 139 -6.47 5.72 -1.32
C GLN A 139 -6.13 6.74 -0.23
N VAL A 140 -4.85 6.82 0.12
CA VAL A 140 -4.33 7.92 0.94
C VAL A 140 -4.25 9.20 0.10
N ALA A 141 -4.91 10.25 0.58
CA ALA A 141 -4.74 11.60 0.07
C ALA A 141 -3.59 12.29 0.79
N ALA A 142 -2.61 12.78 0.01
CA ALA A 142 -1.48 13.54 0.52
C ALA A 142 -1.92 14.71 1.42
N PRO A 143 -1.14 15.07 2.45
CA PRO A 143 -1.50 16.14 3.36
C PRO A 143 -1.61 17.48 2.61
N LEU A 144 -2.59 18.31 2.99
CA LEU A 144 -2.79 19.63 2.40
C LEU A 144 -1.60 20.57 2.69
N GLY A 145 -0.70 20.70 1.71
CA GLY A 145 0.38 21.68 1.68
C GLY A 145 1.55 21.41 2.64
N PRO A 146 2.68 22.13 2.47
CA PRO A 146 3.80 22.01 3.39
C PRO A 146 3.34 22.39 4.80
N ARG A 147 3.58 21.51 5.77
CA ARG A 147 3.40 21.86 7.18
C ARG A 147 4.26 23.08 7.49
N ARG A 148 3.64 24.20 7.87
CA ARG A 148 4.38 25.34 8.43
C ARG A 148 5.21 24.82 9.59
N ALA A 149 6.51 25.13 9.61
CA ALA A 149 7.31 24.90 10.79
C ALA A 149 6.66 25.67 11.97
N PRO A 150 6.65 25.12 13.20
CA PRO A 150 6.28 25.90 14.37
C PRO A 150 7.19 27.13 14.44
N GLY A 151 6.63 28.33 14.24
CA GLY A 151 7.38 29.58 14.21
C GLY A 151 7.51 30.27 12.85
N SER A 152 6.94 29.72 11.77
CA SER A 152 6.83 30.45 10.50
C SER A 152 5.67 31.47 10.56
N GLU A 153 5.91 32.62 11.20
CA GLU A 153 5.10 33.81 10.93
C GLU A 153 5.20 34.13 9.43
N ALA A 154 4.04 34.28 8.79
CA ALA A 154 3.98 34.70 7.42
C ALA A 154 4.67 36.07 7.30
N LEU A 155 5.75 36.14 6.54
CA LEU A 155 6.24 37.39 5.98
C LEU A 155 5.08 37.97 5.17
N VAL A 156 4.34 38.91 5.76
CA VAL A 156 3.41 39.76 5.07
C VAL A 156 4.23 40.53 4.05
N GLU A 157 4.15 40.15 2.78
CA GLU A 157 4.69 40.99 1.72
C GLU A 157 4.02 42.36 1.81
N PRO A 158 4.77 43.47 1.98
CA PRO A 158 4.17 44.79 1.92
C PRO A 158 3.69 45.01 0.48
N GLY A 159 2.36 45.03 0.30
CA GLY A 159 1.76 45.38 -0.98
C GLY A 159 2.32 46.72 -1.48
N PRO A 160 2.51 46.90 -2.80
CA PRO A 160 3.02 48.15 -3.32
C PRO A 160 1.96 49.23 -3.11
N GLY A 161 2.25 50.15 -2.18
CA GLY A 161 1.59 51.44 -2.11
C GLY A 161 2.19 52.37 -3.17
N GLY A 162 1.33 53.09 -3.88
CA GLY A 162 1.69 54.16 -4.82
C GLY A 162 0.86 54.17 -6.08
#